data_AF-A0A8T4ZKN4-F1
#
_entry.id   AF-A0A8T4ZKN4-F1
#
_cell.length_a   1.000
_cell.length_b   1.000
_cell.length_c   1.000
_cell.angle_alpha   90.00
_cell.angle_beta   90.00
_cell.angle_gamma   90.00
#
_symmetry.space_group_name_H-M   'P 1'
#
loop_
_entity.id
_entity.type
_entity.pdbx_description
1 polymer ?
#
loop_
_entity_poly.entity_id
_entity_poly.type
_entity_poly.pdbx_seq_one_letter_code
_entity_poly.pdbx_strand_id
1 'polypeptide(L)' 'MSWRDLVYMLLVVVGIVLFLYVANYYNPVVGWAGVGMIFAGFVAEVIQKIYAFVSKRKGV' A
#
# COMPACT_ATOMS: atom_id res chain seq x y z
N MET A 1 11.38 9.93 -9.72
CA MET A 1 10.57 8.94 -8.98
C MET A 1 11.14 7.57 -9.26
N SER A 2 11.46 6.80 -8.23
CA SER A 2 11.84 5.40 -8.39
C SER A 2 10.61 4.62 -8.85
N TRP A 3 10.79 3.58 -9.67
CA TRP A 3 9.71 2.64 -10.04
C TRP A 3 8.94 2.15 -8.80
N ARG A 4 9.62 2.06 -7.66
CA ARG A 4 9.03 1.68 -6.36
C ARG A 4 8.04 2.72 -5.84
N ASP A 5 8.34 4.02 -5.95
CA ASP A 5 7.43 5.09 -5.54
C ASP A 5 6.13 5.04 -6.36
N LEU A 6 6.24 4.72 -7.66
CA LEU A 6 5.11 4.59 -8.56
C LEU A 6 4.22 3.39 -8.18
N VAL A 7 4.82 2.26 -7.81
CA VAL A 7 4.11 1.07 -7.30
C VAL A 7 3.37 1.38 -5.99
N TYR A 8 3.98 2.11 -5.06
CA TYR A 8 3.32 2.51 -3.81
C TYR A 8 2.15 3.45 -4.06
N MET A 9 2.32 4.42 -4.95
CA MET A 9 1.25 5.32 -5.35
C MET A 9 0.07 4.56 -5.98
N LEU A 10 0.37 3.57 -6.84
CA LEU A 10 -0.63 2.69 -7.45
C LEU A 10 -1.37 1.85 -6.41
N LEU A 11 -0.67 1.30 -5.42
CA LEU A 11 -1.29 0.55 -4.31
C LEU A 11 -2.28 1.39 -3.50
N VAL A 12 -1.95 2.66 -3.23
CA VAL A 12 -2.85 3.58 -2.52
C VAL A 12 -4.09 3.88 -3.36
N VAL A 13 -3.93 4.16 -4.66
CA VAL A 13 -5.04 4.42 -5.57
C VAL A 13 -5.96 3.20 -5.69
N VAL A 14 -5.39 2.00 -5.84
CA VAL A 14 -6.15 0.74 -5.88
C VAL A 14 -6.92 0.52 -4.58
N GLY A 15 -6.30 0.77 -3.42
CA GLY A 15 -6.96 0.69 -2.11
C GLY A 15 -8.16 1.62 -1.99
N ILE A 16 -8.05 2.87 -2.47
CA ILE A 16 -9.16 3.84 -2.49
C ILE A 16 -10.30 3.36 -3.39
N VAL A 17 -9.99 2.84 -4.59
CA VAL A 17 -10.99 2.33 -5.54
C VAL A 17 -11.74 1.13 -4.96
N LEU A 18 -11.04 0.19 -4.33
CA LEU A 18 -11.66 -0.95 -3.65
C LEU A 18 -12.55 -0.50 -2.48
N PHE A 19 -12.11 0.47 -1.69
CA PHE A 19 -12.91 1.03 -0.59
C PHE A 19 -14.21 1.68 -1.10
N LEU A 20 -14.13 2.46 -2.17
CA LEU A 20 -15.31 3.10 -2.79
C LEU A 20 -16.25 2.09 -3.45
N TYR A 21 -15.71 1.05 -4.08
CA TYR A 21 -16.50 -0.05 -4.66
C TYR A 21 -17.32 -0.78 -3.58
N VAL A 22 -16.71 -1.01 -2.42
CA VAL A 22 -17.38 -1.62 -1.27
C VAL A 22 -18.49 -0.76 -0.72
N ALA A 23 -18.23 0.54 -0.53
CA ALA A 23 -19.21 1.49 -0.01
C ALA A 23 -20.47 1.55 -0.91
N ASN A 24 -20.32 1.18 -2.19
CA ASN A 24 -21.42 1.14 -3.15
C ASN A 24 -22.17 -0.21 -3.15
N TYR A 25 -21.45 -1.34 -3.08
CA TYR A 25 -22.05 -2.68 -3.20
C TYR A 25 -22.50 -3.34 -1.88
N TYR A 26 -22.34 -2.67 -0.72
CA TYR A 26 -22.73 -3.19 0.61
C TYR A 26 -22.22 -4.61 0.91
N ASN A 27 -21.13 -5.06 0.28
CA ASN A 27 -20.52 -6.35 0.56
C ASN A 27 -19.41 -6.18 1.61
N PRO A 28 -19.65 -6.57 2.88
CA PRO A 28 -18.72 -6.32 3.97
C PRO A 28 -17.38 -7.06 3.80
N VAL A 29 -17.38 -8.22 3.13
CA VAL A 29 -16.16 -9.03 2.91
C VAL A 29 -15.16 -8.28 2.03
N VAL A 30 -15.65 -7.66 0.96
CA VAL A 30 -14.82 -6.87 0.05
C VAL A 30 -14.33 -5.60 0.76
N GLY A 31 -15.11 -5.07 1.71
CA GLY A 31 -14.76 -3.91 2.53
C GLY A 31 -13.57 -4.13 3.43
N TRP A 32 -13.62 -5.21 4.20
CA TRP A 32 -12.52 -5.60 5.05
C TRP A 32 -11.27 -5.98 4.23
N ALA A 33 -11.44 -6.57 3.03
CA ALA A 33 -10.32 -6.80 2.12
C ALA A 33 -9.67 -5.49 1.63
N GLY A 34 -10.46 -4.46 1.30
CA GLY A 34 -9.96 -3.13 0.92
C GLY A 34 -9.22 -2.42 2.06
N VAL A 35 -9.76 -2.46 3.28
CA VAL A 35 -9.10 -1.93 4.49
C VAL A 35 -7.76 -2.66 4.74
N GLY A 36 -7.75 -3.99 4.58
CA GLY A 36 -6.55 -4.80 4.68
C GLY A 36 -5.49 -4.42 3.64
N MET A 37 -5.88 -4.17 2.39
CA MET A 37 -4.96 -3.70 1.34
C MET A 37 -4.35 -2.33 1.65
N ILE A 38 -5.14 -1.38 2.16
CA ILE A 38 -4.65 -0.06 2.55
C ILE A 38 -3.60 -0.19 3.65
N PHE A 39 -3.89 -0.97 4.70
CA PHE A 39 -2.95 -1.21 5.80
C PHE A 39 -1.68 -1.93 5.33
N ALA A 40 -1.83 -2.98 4.51
CA ALA A 40 -0.69 -3.73 3.97
C ALA A 40 0.21 -2.85 3.09
N GLY A 41 -0.38 -1.99 2.25
CA GLY A 41 0.35 -1.04 1.41
C GLY A 41 1.18 -0.06 2.25
N PHE A 42 0.59 0.50 3.30
CA PHE A 42 1.28 1.43 4.19
C PHE A 42 2.44 0.76 4.95
N VAL A 43 2.21 -0.43 5.49
CA VAL A 43 3.26 -1.21 6.20
C VAL A 43 4.40 -1.58 5.24
N ALA A 44 4.08 -2.00 4.02
CA ALA A 44 5.08 -2.33 3.00
C ALA A 44 5.94 -1.12 2.60
N GLU A 45 5.35 0.09 2.54
CA GLU A 45 6.09 1.32 2.25
C GLU A 45 7.07 1.67 3.38
N VAL A 46 6.63 1.55 4.64
CA VAL A 46 7.46 1.77 5.83
C VAL A 46 8.63 0.79 5.86
N ILE A 47 8.38 -0.50 5.63
CA ILE A 47 9.41 -1.53 5.58
C ILE A 47 10.44 -1.23 4.49
N GLN A 48 10.01 -0.81 3.29
CA GLN A 48 10.96 -0.45 2.24
C GLN A 48 11.80 0.77 2.57
N LYS A 49 11.22 1.82 3.17
CA LYS A 49 11.99 3.00 3.60
C LYS A 49 13.03 2.62 4.66
N ILE A 50 12.66 1.78 5.62
CA ILE A 50 13.59 1.26 6.64
C ILE A 50 14.69 0.44 5.97
N TYR A 51 14.34 -0.48 5.07
CA TYR A 51 15.31 -1.32 4.37
C TYR A 51 16.28 -0.49 3.52
N ALA A 52 15.77 0.50 2.77
CA ALA A 52 16.60 1.41 1.99
C ALA A 52 17.54 2.23 2.88
N PHE A 53 17.06 2.69 4.04
CA PHE A 53 17.87 3.43 5.00
C PHE A 53 18.98 2.56 5.61
N VAL A 54 18.65 1.32 6.01
CA VAL A 54 19.61 0.35 6.56
C VAL A 54 20.63 -0.07 5.50
N SER A 55 20.19 -0.33 4.26
CA SER A 55 21.06 -0.66 3.13
C SER A 55 22.02 0.49 2.80
N LYS A 56 21.56 1.75 2.82
CA LYS A 56 22.44 2.93 2.66
C LYS A 56 23.50 3.05 3.75
N ARG A 57 23.15 2.71 5.01
CA ARG A 57 24.12 2.72 6.12
C ARG A 57 25.13 1.57 6.06
N LYS A 58 24.79 0.47 5.40
CA LYS A 58 25.65 -0.70 5.28
C LYS A 58 26.68 -0.62 4.15
N GLY A 59 26.66 0.44 3.33
CA GLY A 59 27.68 0.66 2.30
C GLY A 59 27.82 -0.51 1.33
N VAL A 60 26.70 -0.99 0.78
CA VAL A 60 26.68 -1.93 -0.35
C VAL A 60 26.45 -1.14 -1.64
#